data_AF-J9VZ96-F1
#
_entry.id   AF-J9VZ96-F1
#
_cell.length_a   1.000
_cell.length_b   1.000
_cell.length_c   1.000
_cell.angle_alpha   90.00
_cell.angle_beta   90.00
_cell.angle_gamma   90.00
#
_symmetry.space_group_name_H-M   'P 1'
#
loop_
_entity.id
_entity.type
_entity.pdbx_description
1 polymer ?
#
loop_
_entity_poly.entity_id
_entity_poly.type
_entity_poly.pdbx_seq_one_letter_code
_entity_poly.pdbx_strand_id
1 'polypeptide(L)'
;MTVDVTPTAAQTKVALYYETTSGSAISPLTANDFAYGYPAMTADQQAKALPDTKTNPATFNVSNYFDDYDLGGNNNAQFINQFRSATNAYTAAPGQLTDPTTGRTTGLSKTGFFGQPLNNGTQRYFYVFDGAATKANNADQQTKGATVKVVMQRFVTTLQLPAQQSNANANTDYIAK
;
A
#
# COMPACT_ATOMS: atom_id res chain seq x y z
N MET A 1 14.65 -41.31 14.17
CA MET A 1 14.48 -39.87 14.47
C MET A 1 13.72 -39.25 13.31
N THR A 2 12.45 -38.92 13.51
CA THR A 2 11.69 -38.08 12.58
C THR A 2 12.00 -36.63 12.94
N VAL A 3 12.62 -35.89 12.03
CA VAL A 3 12.82 -34.45 12.21
C VAL A 3 11.44 -33.82 12.06
N ASP A 4 10.82 -33.46 13.19
CA ASP A 4 9.61 -32.66 13.21
C ASP A 4 9.97 -31.24 12.80
N VAL A 5 9.91 -30.96 11.50
CA VAL A 5 9.95 -29.59 10.99
C VAL A 5 8.56 -29.00 11.21
N THR A 6 8.35 -28.37 12.36
CA THR A 6 7.16 -27.54 12.57
C THR A 6 7.10 -26.53 11.42
N PRO A 7 6.06 -26.54 10.55
CA PRO A 7 5.98 -25.60 9.46
C PRO A 7 5.98 -24.19 10.02
N THR A 8 6.95 -23.36 9.63
CA THR A 8 6.91 -21.93 9.94
C THR A 8 5.64 -21.38 9.29
N ALA A 9 4.74 -20.78 10.07
CA ALA A 9 3.55 -20.16 9.55
C ALA A 9 3.94 -19.16 8.44
N ALA A 10 3.32 -19.29 7.26
CA ALA A 10 3.60 -18.40 6.14
C ALA A 10 3.42 -16.94 6.57
N GLN A 11 4.34 -16.07 6.15
CA GLN A 11 4.23 -14.63 6.39
C GLN A 11 3.00 -14.10 5.68
N THR A 12 2.19 -13.30 6.39
CA THR A 12 1.09 -12.55 5.76
C THR A 12 1.68 -11.65 4.67
N LYS A 13 1.09 -11.69 3.48
CA LYS A 13 1.52 -10.89 2.33
C LYS A 13 0.49 -9.83 2.00
N VAL A 14 0.88 -8.89 1.15
CA VAL A 14 -0.06 -7.93 0.56
C VAL A 14 -0.11 -8.07 -0.95
N ALA A 15 -1.30 -7.91 -1.52
CA ALA A 15 -1.48 -7.69 -2.95
C ALA A 15 -2.02 -6.27 -3.13
N LEU A 16 -1.40 -5.51 -4.03
CA LEU A 16 -1.79 -4.12 -4.26
C LEU A 16 -2.91 -4.05 -5.29
N TYR A 17 -3.89 -3.22 -5.03
CA TYR A 17 -5.00 -2.91 -5.90
C TYR A 17 -5.18 -1.41 -5.97
N TYR A 18 -5.83 -0.94 -7.04
CA TYR A 18 -6.31 0.42 -7.12
C TYR A 18 -7.80 0.50 -7.37
N GLU A 19 -8.41 1.58 -6.91
CA GLU A 19 -9.72 2.05 -7.35
C GLU A 19 -9.56 3.38 -8.09
N THR A 20 -10.44 3.68 -9.04
CA THR A 20 -10.31 4.92 -9.85
C THR A 20 -10.81 6.15 -9.11
N THR A 21 -11.79 5.95 -8.24
CA THR A 21 -12.36 6.92 -7.32
C THR A 21 -12.88 6.15 -6.10
N SER A 22 -13.12 6.84 -5.00
CA SER A 22 -13.52 6.21 -3.75
C SER A 22 -14.81 5.39 -3.90
N GLY A 23 -14.75 4.11 -3.49
CA GLY A 23 -15.88 3.18 -3.54
C GLY A 23 -16.13 2.55 -4.91
N SER A 24 -15.21 2.70 -5.86
CA SER A 24 -15.31 2.06 -7.18
C SER A 24 -14.73 0.63 -7.16
N ALA A 25 -14.94 -0.11 -8.24
CA ALA A 25 -14.39 -1.46 -8.35
C ALA A 25 -12.85 -1.44 -8.32
N ILE A 26 -12.26 -2.37 -7.57
CA ILE A 26 -10.81 -2.49 -7.46
C ILE A 26 -10.22 -3.29 -8.61
N SER A 27 -9.02 -2.89 -9.05
CA SER A 27 -8.23 -3.55 -10.09
C SER A 27 -6.82 -3.85 -9.56
N PRO A 28 -6.20 -4.99 -9.91
CA PRO A 28 -4.84 -5.32 -9.46
C PRO A 28 -3.81 -4.27 -9.88
N LEU A 29 -2.81 -4.03 -9.03
CA LEU A 29 -1.59 -3.29 -9.35
C LEU A 29 -0.40 -4.23 -9.41
N THR A 30 0.37 -4.11 -10.47
CA THR A 30 1.64 -4.79 -10.67
C THR A 30 2.81 -3.82 -10.48
N ALA A 31 4.04 -4.34 -10.42
CA ALA A 31 5.23 -3.48 -10.36
C ALA A 31 5.31 -2.52 -11.56
N ASN A 32 4.82 -2.93 -12.72
CA ASN A 32 4.82 -2.12 -13.94
C ASN A 32 3.83 -0.96 -13.89
N ASP A 33 2.88 -0.95 -12.95
CA ASP A 33 1.96 0.17 -12.79
C ASP A 33 2.60 1.36 -12.05
N PHE A 34 3.75 1.13 -11.41
CA PHE A 34 4.51 2.13 -10.66
C PHE A 34 5.72 2.65 -11.44
N ALA A 35 6.06 3.91 -11.24
CA ALA A 35 7.21 4.55 -11.90
C ALA A 35 8.56 3.90 -11.54
N TYR A 36 8.68 3.35 -10.32
CA TYR A 36 9.91 2.77 -9.78
C TYR A 36 9.75 1.33 -9.31
N GLY A 37 8.79 0.59 -9.88
CA GLY A 37 8.38 -0.69 -9.31
C GLY A 37 7.60 -0.49 -8.01
N TYR A 38 7.34 -1.58 -7.30
CA TYR A 38 6.53 -1.55 -6.10
C TYR A 38 7.03 -0.53 -5.03
N PRO A 39 6.13 0.00 -4.18
CA PRO A 39 6.45 0.80 -2.99
C PRO A 39 7.60 0.24 -2.16
N ALA A 40 8.74 0.91 -2.09
CA ALA A 40 9.99 0.34 -1.62
C ALA A 40 10.13 0.33 -0.07
N MET A 41 9.50 -0.64 0.61
CA MET A 41 9.62 -0.81 2.05
C MET A 41 10.87 -1.63 2.41
N THR A 42 11.55 -1.24 3.49
CA THR A 42 12.63 -2.02 4.11
C THR A 42 12.08 -3.25 4.83
N ALA A 43 12.92 -4.25 5.12
CA ALA A 43 12.51 -5.44 5.87
C ALA A 43 11.96 -5.08 7.28
N ASP A 44 12.54 -4.07 7.94
CA ASP A 44 12.06 -3.57 9.24
C ASP A 44 10.68 -2.90 9.12
N GLN A 45 10.46 -2.08 8.08
CA GLN A 45 9.14 -1.50 7.80
C GLN A 45 8.10 -2.59 7.52
N GLN A 46 8.46 -3.61 6.73
CA GLN A 46 7.59 -4.73 6.41
C GLN A 46 7.21 -5.54 7.68
N ALA A 47 8.18 -5.79 8.56
CA ALA A 47 7.95 -6.50 9.82
C ALA A 47 7.05 -5.71 10.80
N LYS A 48 7.07 -4.38 10.74
CA LYS A 48 6.23 -3.48 11.58
C LYS A 48 4.85 -3.21 10.99
N ALA A 49 4.64 -3.49 9.71
CA ALA A 49 3.42 -3.13 8.99
C ALA A 49 2.29 -4.17 9.15
N LEU A 50 2.62 -5.40 9.55
CA LEU A 50 1.72 -6.54 9.66
C LEU A 50 1.98 -7.29 10.98
N PRO A 51 1.03 -8.14 11.43
CA PRO A 51 1.24 -8.95 12.63
C PRO A 51 2.50 -9.82 12.52
N ASP A 52 3.27 -9.89 13.61
CA ASP A 52 4.35 -10.86 13.75
C ASP A 52 3.79 -12.28 13.67
N THR A 53 4.36 -13.11 12.81
CA THR A 53 3.96 -14.50 12.67
C THR A 53 4.45 -15.40 13.80
N LYS A 54 5.42 -14.94 14.60
CA LYS A 54 6.07 -15.72 15.66
C LYS A 54 5.30 -15.76 16.98
N THR A 55 4.39 -14.82 17.23
CA THR A 55 3.63 -14.73 18.50
C THR A 55 2.12 -14.89 18.25
N ASN A 56 1.44 -15.68 19.08
CA ASN A 56 0.00 -16.05 18.94
C ASN A 56 -0.89 -14.79 19.11
N PRO A 57 -1.99 -14.59 18.34
CA PRO A 57 -2.99 -15.57 17.88
C PRO A 57 -2.89 -16.04 16.41
N ALA A 58 -3.67 -17.04 16.00
CA ALA A 58 -3.71 -17.62 14.63
C ALA A 58 -4.36 -16.72 13.56
N THR A 59 -5.03 -15.66 14.00
CA THR A 59 -5.75 -14.70 13.17
C THR A 59 -5.41 -13.27 13.60
N PHE A 60 -5.75 -12.28 12.76
CA PHE A 60 -5.66 -10.87 13.11
C PHE A 60 -6.85 -10.10 12.55
N ASN A 61 -7.18 -8.98 13.19
CA ASN A 61 -8.23 -8.08 12.71
C ASN A 61 -7.63 -7.06 11.74
N VAL A 62 -8.18 -6.94 10.53
CA VAL A 62 -7.73 -5.98 9.51
C VAL A 62 -7.81 -4.55 10.03
N SER A 63 -8.85 -4.25 10.81
CA SER A 63 -9.04 -2.94 11.44
C SER A 63 -7.91 -2.53 12.37
N ASN A 64 -7.04 -3.43 12.84
CA ASN A 64 -5.93 -3.08 13.72
C ASN A 64 -4.66 -2.65 12.94
N TYR A 65 -4.68 -2.77 11.61
CA TYR A 65 -3.50 -2.50 10.77
C TYR A 65 -3.75 -1.52 9.63
N PHE A 66 -4.98 -1.49 9.10
CA PHE A 66 -5.30 -0.83 7.83
C PHE A 66 -6.29 0.33 7.96
N ASP A 67 -6.35 0.99 9.10
CA ASP A 67 -7.05 2.28 9.19
C ASP A 67 -6.29 3.39 8.42
N ASP A 68 -7.02 4.43 8.03
CA ASP A 68 -6.44 5.62 7.40
C ASP A 68 -5.55 6.41 8.36
N TYR A 69 -4.56 7.09 7.76
CA TYR A 69 -3.55 7.86 8.49
C TYR A 69 -4.04 9.24 8.97
N ASP A 70 -5.14 9.77 8.42
CA ASP A 70 -5.50 11.20 8.51
C ASP A 70 -5.82 11.72 9.95
N LEU A 71 -5.66 10.90 10.98
CA LEU A 71 -5.71 11.30 12.39
C LEU A 71 -4.50 10.68 13.14
N GLY A 72 -3.59 11.54 13.59
CA GLY A 72 -2.29 11.16 14.16
C GLY A 72 -2.37 10.08 15.25
N GLY A 73 -1.31 9.27 15.32
CA GLY A 73 -1.15 8.26 16.39
C GLY A 73 -2.13 7.10 16.33
N ASN A 74 -2.86 6.91 15.23
CA ASN A 74 -3.77 5.78 15.12
C ASN A 74 -2.98 4.45 15.15
N ASN A 75 -3.04 3.78 16.29
CA ASN A 75 -2.41 2.46 16.52
C ASN A 75 -2.98 1.38 15.60
N ASN A 76 -4.14 1.66 14.98
CA ASN A 76 -4.80 0.79 14.01
C ASN A 76 -4.34 1.03 12.56
N ALA A 77 -3.49 2.03 12.33
CA ALA A 77 -2.97 2.41 11.02
C ALA A 77 -1.52 1.91 10.81
N GLN A 78 -1.17 0.76 11.41
CA GLN A 78 0.20 0.24 11.42
C GLN A 78 0.80 0.07 10.03
N PHE A 79 0.02 -0.46 9.09
CA PHE A 79 0.45 -0.65 7.72
C PHE A 79 0.81 0.68 7.07
N ILE A 80 -0.13 1.63 7.03
CA ILE A 80 0.10 2.91 6.34
C ILE A 80 1.19 3.74 7.03
N ASN A 81 1.36 3.62 8.34
CA ASN A 81 2.46 4.26 9.07
C ASN A 81 3.83 3.85 8.55
N GLN A 82 4.01 2.59 8.16
CA GLN A 82 5.24 2.10 7.54
C GLN A 82 5.24 2.39 6.04
N PHE A 83 4.14 2.11 5.34
CA PHE A 83 4.01 2.21 3.89
C PHE A 83 4.31 3.62 3.38
N ARG A 84 3.79 4.67 4.03
CA ARG A 84 4.05 6.07 3.65
C ARG A 84 5.50 6.53 3.88
N SER A 85 6.30 5.75 4.61
CA SER A 85 7.72 6.01 4.86
C SER A 85 8.65 5.20 3.94
N ALA A 86 8.09 4.47 2.97
CA ALA A 86 8.86 3.80 1.93
C ALA A 86 9.76 4.80 1.18
N THR A 87 10.92 4.35 0.72
CA THR A 87 11.96 5.24 0.16
C THR A 87 11.51 6.00 -1.09
N ASN A 88 10.56 5.44 -1.85
CA ASN A 88 9.98 6.05 -3.04
C ASN A 88 8.57 6.64 -2.81
N ALA A 89 8.17 6.83 -1.55
CA ALA A 89 6.94 7.55 -1.23
C ALA A 89 7.13 9.07 -1.47
N TYR A 90 6.05 9.74 -1.86
CA TYR A 90 6.02 11.18 -2.07
C TYR A 90 4.79 11.79 -1.40
N THR A 91 4.93 12.98 -0.82
CA THR A 91 3.79 13.72 -0.24
C THR A 91 3.40 14.85 -1.18
N ALA A 92 2.25 14.68 -1.84
CA ALA A 92 1.62 15.72 -2.64
C ALA A 92 0.84 16.67 -1.73
N ALA A 93 1.00 17.96 -1.94
CA ALA A 93 0.27 19.03 -1.26
C ALA A 93 -1.20 19.10 -1.72
N PRO A 94 -2.08 19.82 -1.00
CA PRO A 94 -3.45 20.07 -1.44
C PRO A 94 -3.48 20.65 -2.86
N GLY A 95 -4.44 20.24 -3.67
CA GLY A 95 -4.61 20.71 -5.04
C GLY A 95 -3.72 20.01 -6.07
N GLN A 96 -2.72 19.23 -5.67
CA GLN A 96 -1.74 18.63 -6.60
C GLN A 96 -2.16 17.29 -7.20
N LEU A 97 -3.18 16.66 -6.62
CA LEU A 97 -3.74 15.40 -7.08
C LEU A 97 -5.18 15.64 -7.54
N THR A 98 -5.53 15.09 -8.71
CA THR A 98 -6.88 15.18 -9.29
C THR A 98 -7.50 13.80 -9.35
N ASP A 99 -8.70 13.64 -8.82
CA ASP A 99 -9.49 12.42 -8.99
C ASP A 99 -9.90 12.31 -10.48
N PRO A 100 -9.53 11.21 -11.17
CA PRO A 100 -9.71 11.09 -12.61
C PRO A 100 -11.18 10.97 -13.03
N THR A 101 -12.08 10.62 -12.10
CA THR A 101 -13.51 10.44 -12.38
C THR A 101 -14.29 11.72 -12.15
N THR A 102 -13.98 12.46 -11.08
CA THR A 102 -14.75 13.64 -10.67
C THR A 102 -14.08 14.96 -11.08
N GLY A 103 -12.81 14.94 -11.47
CA GLY A 103 -12.01 16.14 -11.75
C GLY A 103 -11.72 17.00 -10.52
N ARG A 104 -12.09 16.53 -9.32
CA ARG A 104 -11.88 17.25 -8.07
C ARG A 104 -10.43 17.08 -7.62
N THR A 105 -9.86 18.16 -7.10
CA THR A 105 -8.52 18.11 -6.52
C THR A 105 -8.59 17.80 -5.02
N THR A 106 -7.51 17.24 -4.48
CA THR A 106 -7.43 16.91 -3.05
C THR A 106 -7.42 18.16 -2.17
N GLY A 107 -8.20 18.16 -1.10
CA GLY A 107 -8.24 19.27 -0.13
C GLY A 107 -7.13 19.23 0.94
N LEU A 108 -6.47 18.08 1.10
CA LEU A 108 -5.39 17.86 2.07
C LEU A 108 -4.18 17.24 1.37
N SER A 109 -3.01 17.32 2.02
CA SER A 109 -1.83 16.60 1.58
C SER A 109 -2.09 15.10 1.58
N LYS A 110 -1.57 14.39 0.58
CA LYS A 110 -1.67 12.92 0.47
C LYS A 110 -0.29 12.34 0.19
N THR A 111 0.08 11.31 0.93
CA THR A 111 1.31 10.56 0.70
C THR A 111 1.01 9.29 -0.11
N GLY A 112 1.80 9.04 -1.14
CA GLY A 112 1.56 7.95 -2.07
C GLY A 112 2.73 7.72 -3.01
N PHE A 113 2.44 7.07 -4.14
CA PHE A 113 3.46 6.57 -5.06
C PHE A 113 3.13 6.97 -6.49
N PHE A 114 4.17 7.35 -7.23
CA PHE A 114 4.05 7.67 -8.65
C PHE A 114 3.80 6.41 -9.49
N GLY A 115 2.82 6.51 -10.39
CA GLY A 115 2.45 5.48 -11.36
C GLY A 115 3.04 5.68 -12.75
N GLN A 116 2.45 5.04 -13.75
CA GLN A 116 2.85 5.19 -15.16
C GLN A 116 2.53 6.58 -15.74
N PRO A 117 3.32 7.05 -16.74
CA PRO A 117 3.08 8.31 -17.42
C PRO A 117 1.79 8.29 -18.24
N LEU A 118 1.20 9.48 -18.34
CA LEU A 118 0.01 9.80 -19.12
C LEU A 118 0.33 10.99 -20.03
N ASN A 119 -0.47 11.17 -21.08
CA ASN A 119 -0.41 12.36 -21.94
C ASN A 119 1.02 12.70 -22.37
N ASN A 120 1.71 11.70 -22.94
CA ASN A 120 3.09 11.78 -23.40
C ASN A 120 4.09 12.24 -22.31
N GLY A 121 3.81 11.91 -21.04
CA GLY A 121 4.67 12.20 -19.89
C GLY A 121 4.37 13.52 -19.18
N THR A 122 3.42 14.33 -19.67
CA THR A 122 3.00 15.58 -19.01
C THR A 122 2.18 15.35 -17.74
N GLN A 123 1.57 14.16 -17.62
CA GLN A 123 0.84 13.71 -16.46
C GLN A 123 1.29 12.32 -16.04
N ARG A 124 0.86 11.89 -14.87
CA ARG A 124 1.14 10.57 -14.33
C ARG A 124 0.02 10.13 -13.40
N TYR A 125 -0.15 8.83 -13.25
CA TYR A 125 -0.91 8.30 -12.12
C TYR A 125 -0.19 8.55 -10.80
N PHE A 126 -0.96 8.63 -9.73
CA PHE A 126 -0.48 8.71 -8.36
C PHE A 126 -1.40 7.87 -7.46
N TYR A 127 -0.84 6.94 -6.71
CA TYR A 127 -1.60 5.98 -5.90
C TYR A 127 -1.47 6.31 -4.42
N VAL A 128 -2.59 6.53 -3.74
CA VAL A 128 -2.66 6.85 -2.32
C VAL A 128 -3.36 5.71 -1.61
N PHE A 129 -2.84 5.23 -0.49
CA PHE A 129 -3.51 4.19 0.30
C PHE A 129 -4.92 4.64 0.72
N ASP A 130 -5.89 3.73 0.60
CA ASP A 130 -7.26 3.92 1.09
C ASP A 130 -7.58 2.80 2.09
N GLY A 131 -7.60 3.16 3.38
CA GLY A 131 -7.86 2.24 4.48
C GLY A 131 -9.32 1.79 4.53
N ALA A 132 -10.27 2.66 4.20
CA ALA A 132 -11.68 2.32 4.13
C ALA A 132 -11.93 1.26 3.04
N ALA A 133 -11.43 1.47 1.83
CA ALA A 133 -11.55 0.54 0.72
C ALA A 133 -10.77 -0.76 0.99
N THR A 134 -9.60 -0.67 1.63
CA THR A 134 -8.83 -1.84 2.08
C THR A 134 -9.67 -2.71 3.03
N LYS A 135 -10.26 -2.12 4.07
CA LYS A 135 -11.12 -2.86 5.00
C LYS A 135 -12.35 -3.45 4.32
N ALA A 136 -13.02 -2.69 3.44
CA ALA A 136 -14.21 -3.15 2.74
C ALA A 136 -13.96 -4.33 1.78
N ASN A 137 -12.71 -4.52 1.32
CA ASN A 137 -12.34 -5.57 0.36
C ASN A 137 -11.65 -6.79 0.98
N ASN A 138 -11.56 -6.84 2.31
CA ASN A 138 -11.02 -7.97 3.05
C ASN A 138 -12.03 -8.44 4.10
N ALA A 139 -11.95 -9.70 4.51
CA ALA A 139 -12.68 -10.16 5.69
C ALA A 139 -12.11 -9.46 6.94
N ASP A 140 -12.98 -9.07 7.88
CA ASP A 140 -12.62 -8.37 9.11
C ASP A 140 -11.51 -9.09 9.89
N GLN A 141 -11.56 -10.43 9.88
CA GLN A 141 -10.55 -11.30 10.45
C GLN A 141 -9.86 -12.10 9.36
N GLN A 142 -8.52 -12.09 9.38
CA GLN A 142 -7.67 -12.80 8.43
C GLN A 142 -6.90 -13.91 9.17
N THR A 143 -6.71 -15.04 8.49
CA THR A 143 -5.78 -16.08 8.96
C THR A 143 -4.34 -15.65 8.73
N LYS A 144 -3.42 -16.12 9.58
CA LYS A 144 -1.99 -15.94 9.34
C LYS A 144 -1.57 -16.56 8.00
N GLY A 145 -0.70 -15.86 7.27
CA GLY A 145 -0.26 -16.27 5.93
C GLY A 145 -1.24 -15.94 4.82
N ALA A 146 -2.36 -15.29 5.13
CA ALA A 146 -3.25 -14.74 4.11
C ALA A 146 -2.56 -13.63 3.30
N THR A 147 -3.11 -13.37 2.11
CA THR A 147 -2.76 -12.21 1.31
C THR A 147 -3.84 -11.15 1.49
N VAL A 148 -3.49 -10.04 2.12
CA VAL A 148 -4.41 -8.89 2.29
C VAL A 148 -4.43 -8.08 1.01
N LYS A 149 -5.63 -7.72 0.53
CA LYS A 149 -5.79 -6.77 -0.57
C LYS A 149 -5.61 -5.35 -0.05
N VAL A 150 -4.49 -4.71 -0.38
CA VAL A 150 -4.25 -3.31 -0.05
C VAL A 150 -4.76 -2.46 -1.19
N VAL A 151 -5.75 -1.61 -0.92
CA VAL A 151 -6.38 -0.77 -1.93
C VAL A 151 -5.77 0.63 -1.90
N MET A 152 -5.55 1.18 -3.09
CA MET A 152 -5.04 2.52 -3.30
C MET A 152 -6.01 3.32 -4.18
N GLN A 153 -6.39 4.53 -3.78
CA GLN A 153 -7.08 5.44 -4.67
C GLN A 153 -6.11 5.99 -5.73
N ARG A 154 -6.49 5.88 -7.01
CA ARG A 154 -5.73 6.41 -8.14
C ARG A 154 -6.11 7.87 -8.40
N PHE A 155 -5.09 8.73 -8.47
CA PHE A 155 -5.17 10.12 -8.88
C PHE A 155 -4.36 10.36 -10.15
N VAL A 156 -4.55 11.52 -10.76
CA VAL A 156 -3.70 12.09 -11.80
C VAL A 156 -2.97 13.31 -11.25
N THR A 157 -1.70 13.47 -11.65
CA THR A 157 -0.89 14.63 -11.26
C THR A 157 0.03 15.08 -12.40
N THR A 158 0.44 16.35 -12.36
CA THR A 158 1.49 16.95 -13.21
C THR A 158 2.82 17.09 -12.46
N LEU A 159 2.90 16.60 -11.23
CA LEU A 159 4.12 16.63 -10.42
C LEU A 159 5.28 15.95 -11.16
N GLN A 160 6.42 16.62 -11.17
CA GLN A 160 7.67 16.08 -11.69
C GLN A 160 8.05 14.81 -10.92
N LEU A 161 8.46 13.77 -11.66
CA LEU A 161 8.91 12.52 -11.05
C LEU A 161 10.23 12.79 -10.32
N PRO A 162 10.33 12.61 -9.00
CA PRO A 162 11.59 12.76 -8.27
C PRO A 162 12.60 11.74 -8.79
N ALA A 163 13.90 12.05 -8.76
CA ALA A 163 14.93 11.10 -9.18
C ALA A 163 14.79 9.73 -8.47
N GLN A 164 15.06 8.64 -9.20
CA GLN A 164 14.95 7.30 -8.66
C GLN A 164 15.85 7.13 -7.45
N GLN A 165 15.26 6.70 -6.34
CA GLN A 165 16.01 6.20 -5.18
C GLN A 165 16.13 4.67 -5.35
N SER A 166 17.33 4.16 -5.62
CA SER A 166 17.54 2.74 -5.85
C SER A 166 17.63 1.97 -4.52
N ASN A 167 16.74 1.00 -4.33
CA ASN A 167 16.93 -0.05 -3.33
C ASN A 167 16.60 -1.41 -3.97
N ALA A 168 17.65 -2.19 -4.28
CA ALA A 168 17.57 -3.40 -5.10
C ALA A 168 16.81 -4.56 -4.44
N ASN A 169 16.44 -4.45 -3.16
CA ASN A 169 15.85 -5.55 -2.37
C ASN A 169 14.43 -5.22 -1.83
N ALA A 170 13.76 -4.20 -2.36
CA ALA A 170 12.47 -3.81 -1.80
C ALA A 170 11.36 -4.83 -2.14
N ASN A 171 10.68 -5.32 -1.10
CA ASN A 171 9.41 -6.08 -1.12
C ASN A 171 9.37 -7.46 -1.79
N THR A 172 10.50 -8.08 -2.12
CA THR A 172 10.53 -9.35 -2.88
C THR A 172 9.75 -10.50 -2.23
N ASP A 173 9.62 -10.49 -0.89
CA ASP A 173 8.94 -11.53 -0.11
C ASP A 173 7.59 -11.07 0.49
N TYR A 174 7.33 -9.76 0.49
CA TYR A 174 6.21 -9.12 1.18
C TYR A 174 5.00 -8.86 0.28
N ILE A 175 5.25 -8.59 -1.01
CA ILE A 175 4.19 -8.44 -2.00
C ILE A 175 3.93 -9.80 -2.66
N ALA A 176 2.68 -10.25 -2.62
CA ALA A 176 2.24 -11.41 -3.36
C ALA A 176 2.35 -11.09 -4.87
N LYS A 177 3.11 -11.93 -5.59
CA LYS A 177 3.34 -11.81 -7.03
C LYS A 177 2.27 -12.54 -7.81
#